data_AF-A0A1F6D0P5-F1
#
_entry.id   AF-A0A1F6D0P5-F1
#
_cell.length_a   1.000
_cell.length_b   1.000
_cell.length_c   1.000
_cell.angle_alpha   90.00
_cell.angle_beta   90.00
_cell.angle_gamma   90.00
#
_symmetry.space_group_name_H-M   'P 1'
#
loop_
_entity.id
_entity.type
_entity.pdbx_description
1 polymer ?
#
loop_
_entity_poly.entity_id
_entity_poly.type
_entity_poly.pdbx_seq_one_letter_code
_entity_poly.pdbx_strand_id
1 'polypeptide(L)'
;MEDEICWNPTPGPITFEFDDPPPTNKVVWPPQIRALGVVMTNYCPIACRHCYNESSPKKAVKLQLDRLRDFVELLSTNGHPLQAIGLSGGEAVHHPEFSAAARHFSSKQLRVSCYTSGFGLDQTALRSMAQAGVSEIVFSSDSYHEVFLTQEKLLCLVREASKIFERTTVKITVSTQQEGWRRARSLKERLPSNVALVVQPVLHIGRAVNNTGLAEKPWTFDSAPAKNCAKEFGALGINYDGKVYACCCVGSFTPGLEVGNIANISTYEEFCSHYLQNQTLRTIFATGWESGRQHKCEHCHAQMSRSCGIPKARLHPLLQVSN
;
A
#
# COMPACT_ATOMS: atom_id res chain seq x y z
N MET A 1 18.46 12.80 -14.46
CA MET A 1 17.02 13.15 -14.54
C MET A 1 16.15 11.90 -14.63
N GLU A 2 16.52 10.88 -15.42
CA GLU A 2 15.85 9.57 -15.41
C GLU A 2 16.11 8.76 -14.13
N ASP A 3 17.26 8.96 -13.48
CA ASP A 3 17.64 8.25 -12.24
C ASP A 3 16.94 8.75 -10.95
N GLU A 4 16.12 9.81 -11.01
CA GLU A 4 15.44 10.39 -9.84
C GLU A 4 13.94 10.03 -9.73
N ILE A 5 13.39 9.31 -10.72
CA ILE A 5 12.00 8.87 -10.70
C ILE A 5 11.97 7.48 -10.07
N CYS A 6 11.39 7.38 -8.87
CA CYS A 6 11.20 6.10 -8.19
C CYS A 6 10.06 5.35 -8.90
N TRP A 7 10.45 4.34 -9.66
CA TRP A 7 9.52 3.33 -10.15
C TRP A 7 9.25 2.38 -9.01
N ASN A 8 7.98 2.21 -8.64
CA ASN A 8 7.62 1.16 -7.71
C ASN A 8 7.31 -0.10 -8.53
N PRO A 9 8.20 -1.10 -8.52
CA PRO A 9 8.05 -2.33 -9.30
C PRO A 9 6.95 -3.25 -8.76
N THR A 10 6.47 -3.01 -7.54
CA THR A 10 5.43 -3.83 -6.89
C THR A 10 4.13 -3.03 -6.84
N PRO A 11 3.33 -3.00 -7.92
CA PRO A 11 2.07 -2.27 -7.91
C PRO A 11 1.15 -2.81 -6.82
N GLY A 12 0.65 -1.90 -5.99
CA GLY A 12 -0.14 -2.26 -4.84
C GLY A 12 -0.90 -1.06 -4.32
N PRO A 13 -2.04 -1.25 -3.65
CA PRO A 13 -2.73 -0.14 -3.01
C PRO A 13 -1.91 0.51 -1.91
N ILE A 14 -1.02 -0.28 -1.30
CA ILE A 14 -0.21 0.09 -0.14
C ILE A 14 1.21 -0.42 -0.37
N THR A 15 2.19 0.44 -0.10
CA THR A 15 3.62 0.18 -0.26
C THR A 15 4.33 0.48 1.05
N PHE A 16 5.15 -0.45 1.52
CA PHE A 16 5.94 -0.26 2.73
C PHE A 16 7.42 -0.20 2.38
N GLU A 17 8.10 0.79 2.96
CA GLU A 17 9.55 0.82 3.05
C GLU A 17 9.95 0.39 4.46
N PHE A 18 10.87 -0.55 4.57
CA PHE A 18 11.39 -1.02 5.84
C PHE A 18 12.83 -0.52 6.01
N ASP A 19 13.15 0.02 7.17
CA ASP A 19 14.48 0.59 7.45
C ASP A 19 15.57 -0.50 7.56
N ASP A 20 15.18 -1.70 8.02
CA ASP A 20 16.08 -2.85 8.13
C ASP A 20 15.84 -3.89 7.02
N PRO A 21 16.90 -4.42 6.37
CA PRO A 21 16.77 -5.53 5.46
C PRO A 21 16.17 -6.75 6.18
N PRO A 22 15.44 -7.65 5.49
CA PRO A 22 14.99 -8.89 6.08
C PRO A 22 16.20 -9.67 6.64
N PRO A 23 16.06 -10.38 7.77
CA PRO A 23 17.14 -11.16 8.36
C PRO A 23 17.85 -12.02 7.30
N THR A 24 19.17 -11.97 7.28
CA THR A 24 20.01 -12.60 6.26
C THR A 24 19.90 -14.13 6.28
N ASN A 25 19.83 -14.72 5.08
CA ASN A 25 19.98 -16.15 4.72
C ASN A 25 19.10 -17.23 5.35
N LYS A 26 18.21 -16.96 6.31
CA LYS A 26 17.20 -17.93 6.77
C LYS A 26 15.79 -17.46 6.44
N VAL A 27 15.19 -18.10 5.44
CA VAL A 27 13.77 -17.89 5.16
C VAL A 27 12.96 -18.64 6.22
N VAL A 28 12.27 -17.90 7.08
CA VAL A 28 11.39 -18.46 8.13
C VAL A 28 9.99 -18.66 7.54
N TRP A 29 9.37 -19.79 7.84
CA TRP A 29 8.02 -20.13 7.37
C TRP A 29 7.16 -20.61 8.56
N PRO A 30 6.01 -19.98 8.86
CA PRO A 30 5.44 -18.80 8.17
C PRO A 30 6.36 -17.57 8.29
N PRO A 31 6.31 -16.61 7.34
CA PRO A 31 7.15 -15.43 7.36
C PRO A 31 6.83 -14.55 8.56
N GLN A 32 7.84 -13.81 9.02
CA GLN A 32 7.60 -12.76 10.00
C GLN A 32 6.79 -11.63 9.37
N ILE A 33 5.61 -11.37 9.94
CA ILE A 33 4.77 -10.24 9.57
C ILE A 33 5.39 -8.94 10.10
N ARG A 34 5.61 -7.98 9.20
CA ARG A 34 6.23 -6.67 9.46
C ARG A 34 5.32 -5.50 9.14
N ALA A 35 4.32 -5.69 8.28
CA ALA A 35 3.37 -4.64 7.97
C ALA A 35 1.98 -5.16 7.62
N LEU A 36 0.99 -4.29 7.78
CA LEU A 36 -0.40 -4.56 7.45
C LEU A 36 -0.95 -3.47 6.53
N GLY A 37 -1.35 -3.83 5.32
CA GLY A 37 -2.12 -2.97 4.44
C GLY A 37 -3.62 -3.19 4.67
N VAL A 38 -4.33 -2.17 5.12
CA VAL A 38 -5.72 -2.28 5.58
C VAL A 38 -6.64 -1.44 4.71
N VAL A 39 -7.64 -2.08 4.12
CA VAL A 39 -8.74 -1.43 3.41
C VAL A 39 -9.87 -1.22 4.42
N MET A 40 -9.92 -0.04 5.04
CA MET A 40 -10.85 0.23 6.15
C MET A 40 -12.32 0.23 5.73
N THR A 41 -12.60 0.62 4.48
CA THR A 41 -13.95 0.67 3.94
C THR A 41 -13.94 0.50 2.43
N ASN A 42 -15.10 0.20 1.83
CA ASN A 42 -15.31 0.34 0.39
C ASN A 42 -16.15 1.57 0.00
N TYR A 43 -16.53 2.42 0.96
CA TYR A 43 -17.09 3.74 0.69
C TYR A 43 -16.00 4.70 0.20
N CYS A 44 -16.25 5.38 -0.91
CA CYS A 44 -15.39 6.45 -1.42
C CYS A 44 -16.26 7.56 -1.98
N PRO A 45 -15.96 8.86 -1.75
CA PRO A 45 -16.73 9.95 -2.34
C PRO A 45 -16.59 10.03 -3.87
N ILE A 46 -15.64 9.30 -4.46
CA ILE A 46 -15.38 9.26 -5.90
C ILE A 46 -15.41 7.82 -6.43
N ALA A 47 -15.53 7.67 -7.76
CA ALA A 47 -15.59 6.38 -8.43
C ALA A 47 -14.60 6.30 -9.60
N CYS A 48 -13.30 6.35 -9.31
CA CYS A 48 -12.25 6.32 -10.33
C CYS A 48 -12.28 5.04 -11.18
N ARG A 49 -12.03 5.16 -12.49
CA ARG A 49 -12.21 4.07 -13.48
C ARG A 49 -11.28 2.86 -13.29
N HIS A 50 -10.14 3.05 -12.62
CA HIS A 50 -9.15 1.98 -12.38
C HIS A 50 -9.25 1.32 -11.01
N CYS A 51 -10.22 1.72 -10.16
CA CYS A 51 -10.25 1.29 -8.77
C CYS A 51 -10.29 -0.24 -8.62
N TYR A 52 -9.22 -0.78 -8.04
CA TYR A 52 -9.11 -2.20 -7.73
C TYR A 52 -10.16 -2.68 -6.72
N ASN A 53 -10.53 -1.82 -5.76
CA ASN A 53 -11.49 -2.13 -4.70
C ASN A 53 -12.96 -1.96 -5.13
N GLU A 54 -13.16 -1.44 -6.34
CA GLU A 54 -14.46 -1.03 -6.87
C GLU A 54 -15.23 -0.10 -5.90
N SER A 55 -14.51 0.70 -5.12
CA SER A 55 -15.12 1.61 -4.14
C SER A 55 -15.98 2.67 -4.81
N SER A 56 -17.06 3.09 -4.16
CA SER A 56 -17.92 4.15 -4.68
C SER A 56 -18.76 4.79 -3.57
N PRO A 57 -19.45 5.91 -3.85
CA PRO A 57 -20.35 6.53 -2.88
C PRO A 57 -21.56 5.66 -2.52
N LYS A 58 -21.83 4.62 -3.31
CA LYS A 58 -22.97 3.69 -3.13
C LYS A 58 -22.63 2.50 -2.25
N LYS A 59 -21.37 2.30 -1.88
CA LYS A 59 -20.91 1.22 -1.00
C LYS A 59 -20.68 1.77 0.41
N ALA A 60 -20.84 0.94 1.44
CA ALA A 60 -20.75 1.39 2.83
C ALA A 60 -20.24 0.33 3.82
N VAL A 61 -19.58 -0.72 3.33
CA VAL A 61 -19.00 -1.76 4.18
C VAL A 61 -17.76 -1.20 4.88
N LYS A 62 -17.63 -1.51 6.16
CA LYS A 62 -16.63 -0.95 7.07
C LYS A 62 -15.98 -2.09 7.84
N LEU A 63 -14.66 -2.06 7.95
CA LEU A 63 -13.91 -2.98 8.77
C LEU A 63 -14.21 -2.72 10.24
N GLN A 64 -14.43 -3.77 11.02
CA GLN A 64 -14.58 -3.64 12.47
C GLN A 64 -13.21 -3.38 13.11
N LEU A 65 -13.03 -2.19 13.70
CA LEU A 65 -11.73 -1.80 14.26
C LEU A 65 -11.29 -2.73 15.38
N ASP A 66 -12.20 -3.19 16.24
CA ASP A 66 -11.85 -4.08 17.35
C ASP A 66 -11.27 -5.41 16.85
N ARG A 67 -11.80 -5.98 15.77
CA ARG A 67 -11.22 -7.19 15.15
C ARG A 67 -9.83 -6.96 14.59
N LEU A 68 -9.58 -5.78 14.04
CA LEU A 68 -8.24 -5.42 13.57
C LEU A 68 -7.26 -5.23 14.74
N ARG A 69 -7.72 -4.64 15.85
CA ARG A 69 -6.92 -4.49 17.08
C ARG A 69 -6.54 -5.85 17.67
N ASP A 70 -7.53 -6.74 17.81
CA ASP A 70 -7.32 -8.10 18.31
C ASP A 70 -6.30 -8.85 17.45
N PHE A 71 -6.42 -8.73 16.11
CA PHE A 71 -5.49 -9.37 15.19
C PHE A 71 -4.07 -8.79 15.26
N VAL A 72 -3.93 -7.48 15.42
CA VAL A 72 -2.61 -6.84 15.62
C VAL A 72 -1.99 -7.28 16.93
N GLU A 73 -2.76 -7.33 18.02
CA GLU A 73 -2.30 -7.81 19.32
C GLU A 73 -1.89 -9.28 19.25
N LEU A 74 -2.67 -10.12 18.56
CA LEU A 74 -2.34 -11.52 18.31
C LEU A 74 -0.98 -11.67 17.63
N LEU A 75 -0.72 -10.87 16.58
CA LEU A 75 0.58 -10.91 15.90
C LEU A 75 1.73 -10.42 16.80
N SER A 76 1.54 -9.27 17.47
CA SER A 76 2.58 -8.67 18.31
C SER A 76 2.96 -9.55 19.50
N THR A 77 2.00 -10.17 20.18
CA THR A 77 2.24 -11.06 21.33
C THR A 77 2.89 -12.39 20.94
N ASN A 78 2.85 -12.75 19.66
CA ASN A 78 3.45 -13.96 19.11
C ASN A 78 4.76 -13.71 18.35
N GLY A 79 5.44 -12.60 18.65
CA GLY A 79 6.80 -12.34 18.18
C GLY A 79 6.92 -11.82 16.75
N HIS A 80 5.82 -11.35 16.16
CA HIS A 80 5.89 -10.65 14.88
C HIS A 80 6.38 -9.20 15.06
N PRO A 81 7.46 -8.81 14.35
CA PRO A 81 8.03 -7.47 14.44
C PRO A 81 7.24 -6.50 13.55
N LEU A 82 5.99 -6.21 13.90
CA LEU A 82 5.17 -5.22 13.21
C LEU A 82 5.84 -3.84 13.28
N GLN A 83 6.01 -3.21 12.13
CA GLN A 83 6.69 -1.91 11.96
C GLN A 83 5.75 -0.86 11.36
N ALA A 84 4.79 -1.26 10.52
CA ALA A 84 3.96 -0.31 9.79
C ALA A 84 2.52 -0.81 9.57
N ILE A 85 1.60 0.14 9.49
CA ILE A 85 0.22 -0.10 9.06
C ILE A 85 -0.19 0.97 8.05
N GLY A 86 -0.76 0.52 6.94
CA GLY A 86 -1.29 1.38 5.88
C GLY A 86 -2.80 1.39 5.94
N LEU A 87 -3.39 2.53 6.29
CA LEU A 87 -4.83 2.74 6.28
C LEU A 87 -5.23 3.27 4.90
N SER A 88 -6.03 2.49 4.20
CA SER A 88 -6.51 2.73 2.84
C SER A 88 -7.99 2.36 2.73
N GLY A 89 -8.48 2.23 1.52
CA GLY A 89 -9.75 1.60 1.19
C GLY A 89 -10.90 2.57 1.10
N GLY A 90 -11.56 2.50 -0.06
CA GLY A 90 -12.44 3.55 -0.53
C GLY A 90 -11.79 4.92 -0.36
N GLU A 91 -12.16 5.61 0.70
CA GLU A 91 -11.38 6.70 1.26
C GLU A 91 -11.30 6.52 2.78
N ALA A 92 -10.14 6.10 3.29
CA ALA A 92 -9.97 5.63 4.69
C ALA A 92 -10.42 6.68 5.72
N VAL A 93 -10.17 7.95 5.42
CA VAL A 93 -10.51 9.10 6.28
C VAL A 93 -12.02 9.20 6.54
N HIS A 94 -12.86 8.60 5.69
CA HIS A 94 -14.31 8.54 5.89
C HIS A 94 -14.78 7.38 6.79
N HIS A 95 -13.87 6.50 7.23
CA HIS A 95 -14.20 5.50 8.23
C HIS A 95 -14.47 6.21 9.57
N PRO A 96 -15.61 5.97 10.25
CA PRO A 96 -15.94 6.64 11.52
C PRO A 96 -14.88 6.47 12.60
N GLU A 97 -14.18 5.33 12.57
CA GLU A 97 -13.11 5.01 13.52
C GLU A 97 -11.70 5.29 12.98
N PHE A 98 -11.55 6.04 11.88
CA PHE A 98 -10.24 6.34 11.28
C PHE A 98 -9.25 6.94 12.30
N SER A 99 -9.66 8.01 13.00
CA SER A 99 -8.79 8.65 13.99
C SER A 99 -8.52 7.77 15.21
N ALA A 100 -9.47 6.90 15.59
CA ALA A 100 -9.29 5.94 16.67
C ALA A 100 -8.31 4.82 16.27
N ALA A 101 -8.34 4.38 15.01
CA ALA A 101 -7.40 3.43 14.45
C ALA A 101 -5.99 4.00 14.40
N ALA A 102 -5.82 5.19 13.80
CA ALA A 102 -4.53 5.87 13.71
C ALA A 102 -3.89 6.06 15.09
N ARG A 103 -4.68 6.52 16.08
CA ARG A 103 -4.19 6.77 17.44
C ARG A 103 -3.75 5.48 18.12
N HIS A 104 -4.55 4.42 17.98
CA HIS A 104 -4.24 3.13 18.56
C HIS A 104 -2.93 2.57 17.98
N PHE A 105 -2.79 2.50 16.65
CA PHE A 105 -1.59 1.91 16.04
C PHE A 105 -0.34 2.78 16.23
N SER A 106 -0.47 4.10 16.22
CA SER A 106 0.62 5.01 16.58
C SER A 106 1.07 4.79 18.04
N SER A 107 0.15 4.57 18.98
CA SER A 107 0.50 4.26 20.38
C SER A 107 1.25 2.93 20.56
N LYS A 108 1.12 2.02 19.59
CA LYS A 108 1.87 0.76 19.49
C LYS A 108 3.21 0.92 18.75
N GLN A 109 3.64 2.16 18.51
CA GLN A 109 4.88 2.52 17.80
C GLN A 109 4.91 2.06 16.33
N LEU A 110 3.75 1.79 15.73
CA LEU A 110 3.67 1.48 14.30
C LEU A 110 3.72 2.77 13.48
N ARG A 111 4.47 2.76 12.37
CA ARG A 111 4.38 3.80 11.36
C ARG A 111 3.01 3.74 10.69
N VAL A 112 2.16 4.73 10.94
CA VAL A 112 0.80 4.82 10.38
C VAL A 112 0.84 5.65 9.10
N SER A 113 0.52 5.01 7.98
CA SER A 113 0.37 5.66 6.68
C SER A 113 -1.10 5.77 6.27
N CYS A 114 -1.50 6.88 5.65
CA CYS A 114 -2.84 7.05 5.08
C CYS A 114 -2.77 7.21 3.56
N TYR A 115 -3.53 6.38 2.84
CA TYR A 115 -3.67 6.44 1.39
C TYR A 115 -4.97 7.14 1.04
N THR A 116 -4.89 8.21 0.25
CA THR A 116 -6.04 9.09 -0.01
C THR A 116 -6.07 9.61 -1.45
N SER A 117 -7.27 9.88 -1.95
CA SER A 117 -7.48 10.65 -3.18
C SER A 117 -7.29 12.16 -2.99
N GLY A 118 -7.29 12.63 -1.72
CA GLY A 118 -7.31 14.05 -1.37
C GLY A 118 -8.68 14.72 -1.59
N PHE A 119 -9.67 14.02 -2.14
CA PHE A 119 -10.97 14.60 -2.42
C PHE A 119 -11.70 14.95 -1.13
N GLY A 120 -12.10 16.22 -0.99
CA GLY A 120 -12.80 16.72 0.20
C GLY A 120 -11.90 16.97 1.41
N LEU A 121 -10.58 16.81 1.28
CA LEU A 121 -9.63 17.15 2.35
C LEU A 121 -9.18 18.61 2.26
N ASP A 122 -8.99 19.22 3.42
CA ASP A 122 -8.40 20.55 3.59
C ASP A 122 -7.27 20.53 4.63
N GLN A 123 -6.67 21.69 4.89
CA GLN A 123 -5.58 21.80 5.86
C GLN A 123 -5.98 21.39 7.28
N THR A 124 -7.25 21.61 7.67
CA THR A 124 -7.77 21.22 8.99
C THR A 124 -7.80 19.70 9.10
N ALA A 125 -8.34 19.03 8.09
CA ALA A 125 -8.35 17.57 8.01
C ALA A 125 -6.94 16.98 8.08
N LEU A 126 -5.97 17.54 7.33
CA LEU A 126 -4.57 17.08 7.40
C LEU A 126 -3.98 17.19 8.81
N ARG A 127 -4.22 18.31 9.50
CA ARG A 127 -3.75 18.50 10.89
C ARG A 127 -4.42 17.51 11.84
N SER A 128 -5.73 17.27 11.70
CA SER A 128 -6.45 16.29 12.51
C SER A 128 -5.94 14.87 12.29
N MET A 129 -5.58 14.50 11.05
CA MET A 129 -4.97 13.20 10.75
C MET A 129 -3.60 13.05 11.43
N ALA A 130 -2.74 14.06 11.35
CA ALA A 130 -1.43 14.04 12.01
C ALA A 130 -1.56 13.98 13.54
N GLN A 131 -2.47 14.76 14.12
CA GLN A 131 -2.78 14.71 15.56
C GLN A 131 -3.34 13.35 16.01
N ALA A 132 -4.01 12.62 15.10
CA ALA A 132 -4.47 11.27 15.36
C ALA A 132 -3.34 10.23 15.25
N GLY A 133 -2.11 10.60 14.88
CA GLY A 133 -0.96 9.70 14.82
C GLY A 133 -0.60 9.18 13.43
N VAL A 134 -1.17 9.75 12.36
CA VAL A 134 -0.71 9.50 10.99
C VAL A 134 0.64 10.19 10.78
N SER A 135 1.69 9.43 10.50
CA SER A 135 3.04 9.97 10.23
C SER A 135 3.37 10.05 8.74
N GLU A 136 2.72 9.24 7.91
CA GLU A 136 2.89 9.23 6.45
C GLU A 136 1.57 9.43 5.71
N ILE A 137 1.58 10.25 4.66
CA ILE A 137 0.43 10.42 3.78
C ILE A 137 0.81 10.17 2.32
N VAL A 138 -0.05 9.43 1.62
CA VAL A 138 0.14 9.04 0.23
C VAL A 138 -1.06 9.51 -0.60
N PHE A 139 -0.81 10.47 -1.49
CA PHE A 139 -1.82 11.03 -2.40
C PHE A 139 -1.83 10.31 -3.73
N SER A 140 -3.02 10.07 -4.28
CA SER A 140 -3.18 9.56 -5.65
C SER A 140 -3.31 10.72 -6.65
N SER A 141 -2.41 10.79 -7.62
CA SER A 141 -2.37 11.86 -8.64
C SER A 141 -2.22 11.27 -10.05
N ASP A 142 -3.33 10.78 -10.62
CA ASP A 142 -3.36 10.24 -11.97
C ASP A 142 -4.57 10.73 -12.77
N SER A 143 -4.60 10.40 -14.07
CA SER A 143 -5.66 10.83 -15.00
C SER A 143 -7.06 10.38 -14.57
N TYR A 144 -7.15 9.39 -13.69
CA TYR A 144 -8.41 8.81 -13.23
C TYR A 144 -8.96 9.51 -11.99
N HIS A 145 -8.08 10.04 -11.14
CA HIS A 145 -8.43 10.87 -9.99
C HIS A 145 -8.67 12.33 -10.40
N GLU A 146 -7.95 12.81 -11.42
CA GLU A 146 -8.03 14.20 -11.92
C GLU A 146 -9.41 14.58 -12.46
N VAL A 147 -10.24 13.60 -12.83
CA VAL A 147 -11.65 13.79 -13.19
C VAL A 147 -12.46 14.37 -12.02
N PHE A 148 -12.05 14.11 -10.78
CA PHE A 148 -12.77 14.51 -9.56
C PHE A 148 -12.04 15.61 -8.78
N LEU A 149 -10.71 15.62 -8.79
CA LEU A 149 -9.89 16.62 -8.09
C LEU A 149 -8.78 17.11 -9.02
N THR A 150 -8.80 18.39 -9.38
CA THR A 150 -7.78 18.95 -10.28
C THR A 150 -6.37 18.81 -9.69
N GLN A 151 -5.38 18.63 -10.56
CA GLN A 151 -3.99 18.49 -10.16
C GLN A 151 -3.50 19.71 -9.35
N GLU A 152 -3.97 20.91 -9.69
CA GLU A 152 -3.64 22.16 -8.98
C GLU A 152 -4.12 22.13 -7.54
N LYS A 153 -5.37 21.70 -7.31
CA LYS A 153 -5.93 21.58 -5.95
C LYS A 153 -5.18 20.53 -5.14
N LEU A 154 -4.89 19.38 -5.76
CA LEU A 154 -4.11 18.33 -5.11
C LEU A 154 -2.70 18.81 -4.75
N LEU A 155 -2.02 19.54 -5.64
CA LEU A 155 -0.68 20.08 -5.37
C LEU A 155 -0.67 21.10 -4.22
N CYS A 156 -1.71 21.91 -4.06
CA CYS A 156 -1.86 22.76 -2.88
C CYS A 156 -1.95 21.91 -1.61
N LEU A 157 -2.77 20.85 -1.62
CA LEU A 157 -2.91 19.94 -0.49
C LEU A 157 -1.59 19.22 -0.16
N VAL A 158 -0.87 18.75 -1.19
CA VAL A 158 0.44 18.08 -1.05
C VAL A 158 1.48 19.01 -0.42
N ARG A 159 1.51 20.29 -0.79
CA ARG A 159 2.43 21.29 -0.19
C ARG A 159 2.13 21.57 1.28
N GLU A 160 0.86 21.51 1.68
CA GLU A 160 0.50 21.63 3.09
C GLU A 160 0.83 20.36 3.85
N ALA A 161 0.53 19.19 3.28
CA ALA A 161 0.88 17.90 3.84
C ALA A 161 2.40 17.75 4.06
N SER A 162 3.23 18.20 3.11
CA SER A 162 4.69 18.10 3.20
C SER A 162 5.32 18.92 4.34
N LYS A 163 4.54 19.79 4.99
CA LYS A 163 4.93 20.55 6.18
C LYS A 163 4.43 19.91 7.49
N ILE A 164 3.44 19.02 7.40
CA ILE A 164 2.72 18.45 8.54
C ILE A 164 3.19 17.02 8.83
N PHE A 165 3.34 16.19 7.80
CA PHE A 165 3.67 14.77 7.94
C PHE A 165 5.18 14.53 7.80
N GLU A 166 5.68 13.52 8.50
CA GLU A 166 7.09 13.09 8.39
C GLU A 166 7.42 12.64 6.97
N ARG A 167 6.46 11.99 6.30
CA ARG A 167 6.60 11.56 4.92
C ARG A 167 5.35 11.89 4.12
N THR A 168 5.56 12.52 2.97
CA THR A 168 4.51 12.80 1.98
C THR A 168 4.91 12.19 0.65
N THR A 169 4.03 11.38 0.08
CA THR A 169 4.25 10.68 -1.18
C THR A 169 3.13 11.00 -2.16
N VAL A 170 3.48 11.25 -3.41
CA VAL A 170 2.53 11.30 -4.54
C VAL A 170 2.70 10.05 -5.38
N LYS A 171 1.61 9.30 -5.52
CA LYS A 171 1.55 8.07 -6.30
C LYS A 171 0.77 8.31 -7.59
N ILE A 172 1.36 7.92 -8.71
CA ILE A 172 0.78 8.03 -10.05
C ILE A 172 0.52 6.63 -10.58
N THR A 173 -0.75 6.34 -10.87
CA THR A 173 -1.15 5.08 -11.52
C THR A 173 -1.41 5.34 -13.00
N VAL A 174 -0.69 4.66 -13.90
CA VAL A 174 -0.73 4.94 -15.34
C VAL A 174 -0.89 3.67 -16.17
N SER A 175 -1.46 3.77 -17.37
CA SER A 175 -1.63 2.60 -18.24
C SER A 175 -0.39 2.30 -19.07
N THR A 176 0.44 3.30 -19.38
CA THR A 176 1.66 3.12 -20.18
C THR A 176 2.87 3.74 -19.50
N GLN A 177 4.06 3.19 -19.75
CA GLN A 177 5.32 3.77 -19.25
C GLN A 177 5.52 5.20 -19.79
N GLN A 178 5.17 5.46 -21.05
CA GLN A 178 5.27 6.80 -21.65
C GLN A 178 4.40 7.84 -20.92
N GLU A 179 3.18 7.47 -20.53
CA GLU A 179 2.35 8.32 -19.65
C GLU A 179 3.02 8.53 -18.30
N GLY A 180 3.56 7.45 -17.71
CA GLY A 180 4.31 7.49 -16.45
C GLY A 180 5.45 8.51 -16.48
N TRP A 181 6.35 8.43 -17.46
CA TRP A 181 7.47 9.36 -17.63
C TRP A 181 7.02 10.81 -17.79
N ARG A 182 6.04 11.05 -18.67
CA ARG A 182 5.52 12.39 -18.94
C ARG A 182 4.93 13.03 -17.68
N ARG A 183 4.10 12.28 -16.94
CA ARG A 183 3.47 12.76 -15.71
C ARG A 183 4.49 12.95 -14.60
N ALA A 184 5.41 12.00 -14.44
CA ALA A 184 6.41 12.06 -13.38
C ALA A 184 7.32 13.28 -13.53
N ARG A 185 7.79 13.58 -14.76
CA ARG A 185 8.58 14.78 -15.03
C ARG A 185 7.82 16.06 -14.68
N SER A 186 6.59 16.18 -15.17
CA SER A 186 5.75 17.36 -14.90
C SER A 186 5.46 17.57 -13.41
N LEU A 187 5.21 16.50 -12.66
CA LEU A 187 4.96 16.58 -11.22
C LEU A 187 6.24 16.86 -10.43
N LYS A 188 7.37 16.24 -10.79
CA LYS A 188 8.66 16.44 -10.11
C LYS A 188 9.09 17.91 -10.10
N GLU A 189 8.83 18.64 -11.18
CA GLU A 189 9.11 20.08 -11.29
C GLU A 189 8.21 20.96 -10.39
N ARG A 190 7.03 20.46 -9.99
CA ARG A 190 6.01 21.21 -9.25
C ARG A 190 5.91 20.85 -7.77
N LEU A 191 6.45 19.70 -7.39
CA LEU A 191 6.41 19.14 -6.04
C LEU A 191 7.57 19.69 -5.19
N PRO A 192 7.35 19.90 -3.87
CA PRO A 192 8.45 20.15 -2.94
C PRO A 192 9.50 19.04 -2.98
N SER A 193 10.77 19.39 -2.75
CA SER A 193 11.89 18.44 -2.83
C SER A 193 11.83 17.30 -1.80
N ASN A 194 11.11 17.49 -0.70
CA ASN A 194 10.88 16.48 0.34
C ASN A 194 9.68 15.57 0.07
N VAL A 195 8.98 15.74 -1.06
CA VAL A 195 7.87 14.87 -1.46
C VAL A 195 8.40 13.73 -2.35
N ALA A 196 8.11 12.50 -1.95
CA ALA A 196 8.42 11.32 -2.75
C ALA A 196 7.43 11.21 -3.92
N LEU A 197 7.91 10.71 -5.06
CA LEU A 197 7.11 10.48 -6.25
C LEU A 197 7.23 9.03 -6.67
N VAL A 198 6.11 8.34 -6.74
CA VAL A 198 6.03 6.92 -7.07
C VAL A 198 5.17 6.72 -8.31
N VAL A 199 5.71 6.03 -9.31
CA VAL A 199 4.96 5.65 -10.51
C VAL A 199 4.68 4.14 -10.48
N GLN A 200 3.44 3.75 -10.77
CA GLN A 200 3.00 2.36 -10.85
C GLN A 200 2.01 2.14 -12.01
N PRO A 201 1.89 0.92 -12.54
CA PRO A 201 0.85 0.58 -13.51
C PRO A 201 -0.54 0.56 -12.89
N VAL A 202 -1.55 0.62 -13.76
CA VAL A 202 -2.89 0.12 -13.44
C VAL A 202 -2.84 -1.40 -13.30
N LEU A 203 -3.45 -1.93 -12.22
CA LEU A 203 -3.72 -3.35 -12.07
C LEU A 203 -5.00 -3.72 -12.82
N HIS A 204 -4.96 -4.77 -13.63
CA HIS A 204 -6.14 -5.26 -14.38
C HIS A 204 -7.09 -6.06 -13.47
N ILE A 205 -7.61 -5.41 -12.44
CA ILE A 205 -8.55 -5.94 -11.44
C ILE A 205 -9.62 -4.90 -11.09
N GLY A 206 -10.72 -5.35 -10.50
CA GLY A 206 -11.83 -4.46 -10.13
C GLY A 206 -12.39 -3.74 -11.35
N ARG A 207 -12.61 -2.42 -11.24
CA ARG A 207 -13.16 -1.63 -12.35
C ARG A 207 -12.25 -1.56 -13.57
N ALA A 208 -10.93 -1.76 -13.41
CA ALA A 208 -10.01 -1.70 -14.54
C ALA A 208 -10.33 -2.76 -15.62
N VAL A 209 -10.86 -3.92 -15.22
CA VAL A 209 -11.22 -5.03 -16.12
C VAL A 209 -12.27 -4.62 -17.16
N ASN A 210 -13.20 -3.75 -16.77
CA ASN A 210 -14.35 -3.38 -17.60
C ASN A 210 -14.14 -2.05 -18.36
N ASN A 211 -12.95 -1.46 -18.29
CA ASN A 211 -12.66 -0.17 -18.92
C ASN A 211 -11.66 -0.35 -20.07
N THR A 212 -12.17 -0.23 -21.29
CA THR A 212 -11.36 -0.27 -22.52
C THR A 212 -10.22 0.75 -22.47
N GLY A 213 -9.00 0.33 -22.83
CA GLY A 213 -7.80 1.16 -22.78
C GLY A 213 -7.09 1.22 -21.42
N LEU A 214 -7.62 0.54 -20.37
CA LEU A 214 -6.91 0.35 -19.11
C LEU A 214 -6.15 -0.97 -19.09
N ALA A 215 -4.82 -0.87 -19.17
CA ALA A 215 -3.85 -1.95 -18.96
C ALA A 215 -4.21 -3.26 -19.66
N GLU A 216 -4.08 -3.29 -20.99
CA GLU A 216 -4.28 -4.51 -21.79
C GLU A 216 -3.15 -5.55 -21.59
N LYS A 217 -1.97 -5.12 -21.11
CA LYS A 217 -0.81 -5.98 -20.77
C LYS A 217 0.02 -5.39 -19.62
N PRO A 218 0.64 -6.22 -18.76
CA PRO A 218 1.60 -5.77 -17.75
C PRO A 218 2.77 -5.02 -18.39
N TRP A 219 3.29 -3.95 -17.76
CA TRP A 219 4.57 -3.38 -18.20
C TRP A 219 5.68 -4.41 -18.01
N THR A 220 6.46 -4.68 -19.05
CA THR A 220 7.68 -5.47 -18.96
C THR A 220 8.85 -4.53 -18.66
N PHE A 221 9.59 -4.79 -17.59
CA PHE A 221 10.90 -4.20 -17.34
C PHE A 221 11.98 -5.25 -17.62
N ASP A 222 13.09 -4.83 -18.23
CA ASP A 222 14.20 -5.69 -18.67
C ASP A 222 15.09 -6.19 -17.52
N SER A 223 14.52 -6.85 -16.50
CA SER A 223 15.30 -7.44 -15.42
C SER A 223 14.89 -8.85 -15.06
N ALA A 224 15.88 -9.60 -14.56
CA ALA A 224 15.68 -10.91 -13.98
C ALA A 224 14.69 -10.79 -12.80
N PRO A 225 13.62 -11.60 -12.77
CA PRO A 225 12.65 -11.54 -11.68
C PRO A 225 13.28 -11.89 -10.34
N ALA A 226 12.75 -11.33 -9.25
CA ALA A 226 13.08 -11.86 -7.93
C ALA A 226 12.70 -13.35 -7.88
N LYS A 227 13.63 -14.20 -7.42
CA LYS A 227 13.48 -15.66 -7.45
C LYS A 227 12.27 -16.18 -6.66
N ASN A 228 11.76 -15.41 -5.69
CA ASN A 228 10.54 -15.72 -4.94
C ASN A 228 9.89 -14.47 -4.29
N CYS A 229 8.64 -14.62 -3.84
CA CYS A 229 7.85 -13.56 -3.17
C CYS A 229 8.06 -13.53 -1.64
N ALA A 230 9.10 -14.16 -1.10
CA ALA A 230 9.27 -14.34 0.35
C ALA A 230 9.33 -13.01 1.12
N LYS A 231 9.80 -11.93 0.48
CA LYS A 231 9.84 -10.57 1.06
C LYS A 231 8.46 -9.91 1.13
N GLU A 232 7.58 -10.20 0.18
CA GLU A 232 6.24 -9.62 0.08
C GLU A 232 5.25 -10.31 1.03
N PHE A 233 5.53 -11.58 1.36
CA PHE A 233 4.72 -12.39 2.25
C PHE A 233 4.79 -12.00 3.74
N GLY A 234 5.70 -11.08 4.09
CA GLY A 234 5.75 -10.42 5.41
C GLY A 234 4.86 -9.19 5.53
N ALA A 235 4.10 -8.80 4.49
CA ALA A 235 3.19 -7.67 4.52
C ALA A 235 1.76 -8.12 4.18
N LEU A 236 0.89 -8.25 5.18
CA LEU A 236 -0.47 -8.78 4.98
C LEU A 236 -1.41 -7.72 4.42
N GLY A 237 -2.34 -8.13 3.57
CA GLY A 237 -3.50 -7.34 3.16
C GLY A 237 -4.73 -7.70 4.00
N ILE A 238 -5.46 -6.71 4.52
CA ILE A 238 -6.71 -6.91 5.26
C ILE A 238 -7.80 -6.09 4.58
N ASN A 239 -8.84 -6.76 4.08
CA ASN A 239 -9.96 -6.11 3.41
C ASN A 239 -11.05 -5.65 4.38
N TYR A 240 -11.93 -4.77 3.91
CA TYR A 240 -13.05 -4.19 4.69
C TYR A 240 -14.05 -5.24 5.18
N ASP A 241 -14.03 -6.46 4.63
CA ASP A 241 -14.83 -7.62 5.03
C ASP A 241 -14.08 -8.54 6.03
N GLY A 242 -12.90 -8.13 6.48
CA GLY A 242 -12.06 -8.85 7.44
C GLY A 242 -11.17 -9.92 6.81
N LYS A 243 -11.26 -10.18 5.51
CA LYS A 243 -10.40 -11.19 4.87
C LYS A 243 -8.94 -10.77 4.90
N VAL A 244 -8.07 -11.73 5.22
CA VAL A 244 -6.62 -11.57 5.32
C VAL A 244 -5.96 -12.25 4.14
N TYR A 245 -5.01 -11.57 3.53
CA TYR A 245 -4.22 -12.06 2.40
C TYR A 245 -2.75 -11.97 2.74
N ALA A 246 -1.96 -12.94 2.27
CA ALA A 246 -0.53 -12.99 2.54
C ALA A 246 0.29 -11.87 1.86
N CYS A 247 -0.33 -10.96 1.10
CA CYS A 247 0.36 -9.87 0.43
C CYS A 247 -0.53 -8.62 0.38
N CYS A 248 0.01 -7.47 0.78
CA CYS A 248 -0.68 -6.16 0.81
C CYS A 248 -0.73 -5.45 -0.57
N CYS A 249 -0.04 -5.99 -1.58
CA CYS A 249 0.03 -5.47 -2.95
C CYS A 249 -1.07 -6.10 -3.83
N VAL A 250 -0.73 -6.58 -5.03
CA VAL A 250 -1.69 -7.27 -5.92
C VAL A 250 -2.36 -8.48 -5.24
N GLY A 251 -1.69 -9.07 -4.24
CA GLY A 251 -2.18 -10.26 -3.57
C GLY A 251 -3.38 -10.08 -2.65
N SER A 252 -3.71 -8.84 -2.24
CA SER A 252 -4.85 -8.55 -1.34
C SER A 252 -6.23 -8.82 -1.95
N PHE A 253 -6.26 -9.24 -3.22
CA PHE A 253 -7.48 -9.56 -3.97
C PHE A 253 -7.35 -10.87 -4.74
N THR A 254 -6.37 -11.70 -4.39
CA THR A 254 -6.09 -12.97 -5.05
C THR A 254 -6.59 -14.09 -4.14
N PRO A 255 -7.68 -14.80 -4.51
CA PRO A 255 -8.25 -15.87 -3.67
C PRO A 255 -7.23 -16.92 -3.24
N GLY A 256 -6.27 -17.27 -4.11
CA GLY A 256 -5.20 -18.21 -3.78
C GLY A 256 -4.22 -17.73 -2.69
N LEU A 257 -4.24 -16.46 -2.30
CA LEU A 257 -3.39 -15.90 -1.24
C LEU A 257 -4.17 -15.55 0.03
N GLU A 258 -5.46 -15.89 0.10
CA GLU A 258 -6.27 -15.73 1.30
C GLU A 258 -5.74 -16.66 2.41
N VAL A 259 -5.58 -16.12 3.61
CA VAL A 259 -5.06 -16.82 4.81
C VAL A 259 -6.02 -16.71 5.99
N GLY A 260 -7.30 -16.44 5.71
CA GLY A 260 -8.39 -16.46 6.68
C GLY A 260 -9.12 -15.12 6.79
N ASN A 261 -9.86 -14.94 7.89
CA ASN A 261 -10.62 -13.72 8.19
C ASN A 261 -10.43 -13.35 9.67
N ILE A 262 -10.13 -12.08 9.95
CA ILE A 262 -9.90 -11.59 11.32
C ILE A 262 -11.12 -11.76 12.25
N ALA A 263 -12.32 -11.96 11.70
CA ALA A 263 -13.51 -12.26 12.49
C ALA A 263 -13.53 -13.70 13.03
N ASN A 264 -12.78 -14.61 12.39
CA ASN A 264 -12.80 -16.04 12.70
C ASN A 264 -11.49 -16.48 13.37
N ILE A 265 -10.37 -15.87 12.99
CA ILE A 265 -9.04 -16.17 13.55
C ILE A 265 -9.03 -15.75 15.03
N SER A 266 -9.06 -16.74 15.92
CA SER A 266 -9.13 -16.53 17.37
C SER A 266 -7.81 -16.85 18.08
N THR A 267 -6.97 -17.69 17.49
CA THR A 267 -5.65 -18.04 18.04
C THR A 267 -4.53 -17.91 17.02
N TYR A 268 -3.30 -17.86 17.51
CA TYR A 268 -2.12 -17.72 16.67
C TYR A 268 -1.84 -19.02 15.90
N GLU A 269 -2.11 -20.17 16.52
CA GLU A 269 -2.03 -21.48 15.89
C GLU A 269 -3.01 -21.60 14.72
N GLU A 270 -4.22 -21.06 14.85
CA GLU A 270 -5.21 -21.04 13.78
C GLU A 270 -4.72 -20.18 12.60
N PHE A 271 -4.22 -18.97 12.87
CA PHE A 271 -3.60 -18.11 11.86
C PHE A 271 -2.46 -18.82 11.13
N CYS A 272 -1.54 -19.43 11.89
CA CYS A 272 -0.42 -20.17 11.33
C CYS A 272 -0.90 -21.35 10.49
N SER A 273 -1.91 -22.08 10.96
CA SER A 273 -2.49 -23.21 10.24
C SER A 273 -3.05 -22.80 8.88
N HIS A 274 -3.86 -21.73 8.82
CA HIS A 274 -4.36 -21.21 7.54
C HIS A 274 -3.23 -20.82 6.58
N TYR A 275 -2.18 -20.18 7.13
CA TYR A 275 -1.01 -19.80 6.36
C TYR A 275 -0.22 -21.02 5.83
N LEU A 276 0.01 -22.01 6.68
CA LEU A 276 0.77 -23.24 6.37
C LEU A 276 0.02 -24.19 5.43
N GLN A 277 -1.31 -24.24 5.52
CA GLN A 277 -2.14 -25.12 4.70
C GLN A 277 -2.41 -24.56 3.31
N ASN A 278 -2.16 -23.27 3.07
CA ASN A 278 -2.35 -22.67 1.76
C ASN A 278 -1.30 -23.19 0.75
N GLN A 279 -1.73 -24.12 -0.10
CA GLN A 279 -0.89 -24.77 -1.11
C GLN A 279 -0.33 -23.77 -2.13
N THR A 280 -1.15 -22.79 -2.55
CA THR A 280 -0.72 -21.76 -3.51
C THR A 280 0.42 -20.92 -2.95
N LEU A 281 0.34 -20.49 -1.69
CA LEU A 281 1.42 -19.76 -1.01
C LEU A 281 2.70 -20.59 -0.90
N ARG A 282 2.57 -21.86 -0.53
CA ARG A 282 3.72 -22.78 -0.45
C ARG A 282 4.38 -23.00 -1.81
N THR A 283 3.59 -23.16 -2.87
CA THR A 283 4.11 -23.27 -4.24
C THR A 283 4.82 -21.98 -4.63
N ILE A 284 4.19 -20.81 -4.51
CA ILE A 284 4.80 -19.53 -4.88
C ILE A 284 6.08 -19.25 -4.09
N PHE A 285 6.11 -19.64 -2.81
CA PHE A 285 7.29 -19.51 -1.97
C PHE A 285 8.43 -20.45 -2.40
N ALA A 286 8.13 -21.73 -2.66
CA ALA A 286 9.13 -22.76 -2.93
C ALA A 286 9.70 -22.69 -4.35
N THR A 287 8.85 -22.47 -5.34
CA THR A 287 9.17 -22.63 -6.76
C THR A 287 9.06 -21.32 -7.53
N GLY A 288 8.92 -20.21 -6.81
CA GLY A 288 8.67 -18.90 -7.40
C GLY A 288 7.28 -18.83 -8.03
N TRP A 289 7.01 -17.69 -8.65
CA TRP A 289 5.68 -17.37 -9.18
C TRP A 289 5.28 -18.24 -10.39
N GLU A 290 6.23 -18.61 -11.25
CA GLU A 290 6.00 -19.22 -12.58
C GLU A 290 5.28 -20.57 -12.55
N SER A 291 5.42 -21.30 -11.45
CA SER A 291 4.88 -22.64 -11.23
C SER A 291 3.53 -22.64 -10.48
N GLY A 292 3.08 -21.48 -9.98
CA GLY A 292 1.85 -21.32 -9.19
C GLY A 292 0.68 -20.62 -9.89
N ARG A 293 0.85 -20.22 -11.16
CA ARG A 293 -0.12 -19.53 -12.06
C ARG A 293 -1.40 -18.99 -11.40
N GLN A 294 -1.27 -17.92 -10.64
CA GLN A 294 -2.37 -17.01 -10.32
C GLN A 294 -2.34 -15.81 -11.29
N HIS A 295 -3.31 -15.70 -12.20
CA HIS A 295 -3.40 -14.64 -13.23
C HIS A 295 -3.18 -13.20 -12.69
N LYS A 296 -3.50 -12.96 -11.41
CA LYS A 296 -3.29 -11.66 -10.74
C LYS A 296 -1.83 -11.41 -10.33
N CYS A 297 -1.05 -12.45 -10.02
CA CYS A 297 0.37 -12.31 -9.67
C CYS A 297 1.28 -12.05 -10.89
N GLU A 298 0.81 -12.37 -12.10
CA GLU A 298 1.48 -12.08 -13.40
C GLU A 298 1.80 -10.59 -13.57
N HIS A 299 0.90 -9.73 -13.09
CA HIS A 299 1.00 -8.28 -13.23
C HIS A 299 2.10 -7.67 -12.34
N CYS A 300 2.45 -8.33 -11.22
CA CYS A 300 3.52 -7.91 -10.32
C CYS A 300 4.91 -8.30 -10.87
N HIS A 301 4.99 -9.42 -11.59
CA HIS A 301 6.25 -10.02 -12.02
C HIS A 301 6.88 -9.32 -13.22
N ALA A 302 6.08 -8.80 -14.15
CA ALA A 302 6.62 -8.07 -15.30
C ALA A 302 7.39 -6.80 -14.88
N GLN A 303 7.36 -6.43 -13.60
CA GLN A 303 7.79 -5.14 -13.10
C GLN A 303 8.94 -5.12 -12.10
N MET A 304 9.44 -6.28 -11.66
CA MET A 304 10.51 -6.37 -10.66
C MET A 304 11.89 -5.95 -11.19
N SER A 305 12.07 -4.64 -11.46
CA SER A 305 13.33 -4.00 -11.81
C SER A 305 13.53 -2.71 -11.00
N ARG A 306 14.70 -2.57 -10.38
CA ARG A 306 15.15 -1.42 -9.57
C ARG A 306 14.24 -1.08 -8.39
N SER A 307 14.60 -1.61 -7.21
CA SER A 307 14.59 -0.76 -6.02
C SER A 307 15.51 0.43 -6.32
N CYS A 308 14.96 1.51 -6.89
CA CYS A 308 15.64 2.80 -6.91
C CYS A 308 16.02 3.04 -5.46
N GLY A 309 17.33 3.05 -5.17
CA GLY A 309 17.84 3.48 -3.89
C GLY A 309 17.20 4.84 -3.63
N ILE A 310 16.21 4.85 -2.75
CA ILE A 310 15.71 6.07 -2.15
C ILE A 310 16.99 6.72 -1.62
N PRO A 311 17.33 7.94 -2.03
CA PRO A 311 18.38 8.65 -1.34
C PRO A 311 17.90 8.65 0.11
N LYS A 312 18.60 7.93 1.01
CA LYS A 312 18.37 7.93 2.45
C LYS A 312 17.93 9.36 2.76
N ALA A 313 16.66 9.55 3.11
CA ALA A 313 16.14 10.88 3.37
C ALA A 313 17.12 11.47 4.38
N ARG A 314 17.92 12.46 3.95
CA ARG A 314 18.85 13.10 4.87
C ARG A 314 17.95 13.65 5.95
N LEU A 315 18.09 13.11 7.16
CA LEU A 315 17.50 13.68 8.36
C LEU A 315 17.68 15.19 8.29
N HIS A 316 16.59 15.91 8.49
CA HIS A 316 16.59 17.36 8.52
C HIS A 316 17.75 17.84 9.42
N PRO A 317 18.58 18.83 9.01
CA PRO A 317 19.78 19.22 9.76
C PRO A 317 19.51 19.64 11.22
N LEU A 318 18.26 19.96 11.57
CA LEU A 318 17.84 20.28 12.95
C LEU A 318 17.57 19.06 13.85
N LEU A 319 17.67 17.82 13.33
CA LEU A 319 17.54 16.57 14.09
C LEU A 319 18.87 15.81 14.22
N GLN A 320 19.98 16.42 13.82
CA GLN A 320 21.30 15.91 14.19
C GLN A 320 21.56 16.34 15.62
N VAL A 321 21.27 15.44 16.57
CA VAL A 321 21.79 15.56 17.93
C VAL A 321 23.31 15.54 17.81
N SER A 322 23.94 16.66 18.18
CA SER A 322 25.37 16.76 18.38
C SER A 322 25.82 15.67 19.36
N ASN A 323 26.85 14.91 18.97
CA ASN A 323 27.60 14.04 19.89
C ASN A 323 28.02 14.78 21.16
#